data_AF-Q1V1X2-F1
#
_entry.id   AF-Q1V1X2-F1
#
_cell.length_a   1.000
_cell.length_b   1.000
_cell.length_c   1.000
_cell.angle_alpha   90.00
_cell.angle_beta   90.00
_cell.angle_gamma   90.00
#
_symmetry.space_group_name_H-M   'P 1'
#
loop_
_entity.id
_entity.type
_entity.pdbx_description
1 polymer ?
#
loop_
_entity_poly.entity_id
_entity_poly.type
_entity_poly.pdbx_seq_one_letter_code
_entity_poly.pdbx_strand_id
1 'polypeptide(L)'
;MIKKKINLGIIGFGSWGKRVFNVIKKNQNIKILFIETKKNDFSNMYHKVDWVYIVTPPNNHFEQVKKFLLLKLNVLCEKPLSFKKQELVYLYDLAKKNKKKLFINHIEFFKINEKKFLYKKNNIIENYFPLNLDYSESFSRLLYHDFYLLYNCIKNQSFNLRLIDQKDNYELEFKHKSLVQKIKTSLYKKKKRIHKINNENLVTNKDYINEYFYSIFTSHQSYLINKKQVFFVSKIYDKFMNIKKK
;
A
#
# COMPACT_ATOMS: atom_id res chain seq x y z
N MET A 1 14.91 -5.52 -30.27
CA MET A 1 13.44 -5.54 -30.04
C MET A 1 13.04 -4.28 -29.29
N ILE A 2 12.20 -3.42 -29.86
CA ILE A 2 11.69 -2.22 -29.17
C ILE A 2 10.71 -2.67 -28.09
N LYS A 3 10.98 -2.33 -26.83
CA LYS A 3 10.11 -2.69 -25.70
C LYS A 3 8.78 -1.93 -25.84
N LYS A 4 7.67 -2.66 -26.02
CA LYS A 4 6.32 -2.06 -26.10
C LYS A 4 6.06 -1.22 -24.84
N LYS A 5 5.68 0.05 -25.02
CA LYS A 5 5.30 0.94 -23.90
C LYS A 5 4.01 0.44 -23.25
N ILE A 6 3.91 0.56 -21.93
CA ILE A 6 2.70 0.28 -21.16
C ILE A 6 1.76 1.48 -21.27
N ASN A 7 0.53 1.25 -21.72
CA ASN A 7 -0.52 2.25 -21.73
C ASN A 7 -1.23 2.29 -20.37
N LEU A 8 -1.23 3.45 -19.71
CA LEU A 8 -1.76 3.64 -18.35
C LEU A 8 -2.90 4.65 -18.34
N GLY A 9 -4.02 4.29 -17.71
CA GLY A 9 -5.05 5.23 -17.27
C GLY A 9 -4.89 5.54 -15.78
N ILE A 10 -5.13 6.78 -15.36
CA ILE A 10 -5.12 7.17 -13.94
C ILE A 10 -6.53 7.55 -13.53
N ILE A 11 -7.01 7.02 -12.40
CA ILE A 11 -8.32 7.32 -11.82
C ILE A 11 -8.09 8.03 -10.48
N GLY A 12 -8.47 9.30 -10.40
CA GLY A 12 -8.21 10.19 -9.26
C GLY A 12 -6.94 11.02 -9.45
N PHE A 13 -7.05 12.33 -9.24
CA PHE A 13 -5.96 13.29 -9.48
C PHE A 13 -5.76 14.29 -8.34
N GLY A 14 -5.81 13.78 -7.10
CA GLY A 14 -5.41 14.53 -5.91
C GLY A 14 -3.89 14.74 -5.82
N SER A 15 -3.40 15.22 -4.68
CA SER A 15 -1.96 15.54 -4.48
C SER A 15 -1.03 14.37 -4.82
N TRP A 16 -1.39 13.15 -4.43
CA TRP A 16 -0.60 11.96 -4.74
C TRP A 16 -0.69 11.57 -6.23
N GLY A 17 -1.87 11.61 -6.83
CA GLY A 17 -2.05 11.38 -8.28
C GLY A 17 -1.23 12.35 -9.13
N LYS A 18 -1.22 13.64 -8.76
CA LYS A 18 -0.38 14.68 -9.40
C LYS A 18 1.11 14.38 -9.27
N ARG A 19 1.56 13.99 -8.07
CA ARG A 19 2.96 13.61 -7.84
C ARG A 19 3.36 12.43 -8.72
N VAL A 20 2.58 11.36 -8.72
CA VAL A 20 2.84 10.17 -9.52
C VAL A 20 2.85 10.50 -11.01
N PHE A 21 1.88 11.27 -11.51
CA PHE A 21 1.85 11.72 -12.90
C PHE A 21 3.12 12.49 -13.28
N ASN A 22 3.57 13.44 -12.45
CA ASN A 22 4.74 14.25 -12.74
C ASN A 22 6.04 13.44 -12.86
N VAL A 23 6.13 12.32 -12.14
CA VAL A 23 7.24 11.37 -12.25
C VAL A 23 7.08 10.47 -13.47
N ILE A 24 5.92 9.81 -13.60
CA ILE A 24 5.69 8.77 -14.62
C ILE A 24 5.60 9.34 -16.03
N LYS A 25 5.12 10.58 -16.22
CA LYS A 25 5.05 11.20 -17.56
C LYS A 25 6.41 11.31 -18.25
N LYS A 26 7.50 11.29 -17.47
CA LYS A 26 8.89 11.33 -17.96
C LYS A 26 9.45 9.93 -18.27
N ASN A 27 8.75 8.86 -17.90
CA ASN A 27 9.19 7.49 -18.13
C ASN A 27 8.95 7.10 -19.59
N GLN A 28 10.02 6.77 -20.30
CA GLN A 28 9.94 6.39 -21.72
C GLN A 28 9.17 5.09 -21.97
N ASN A 29 9.03 4.22 -20.97
CA ASN A 29 8.35 2.92 -21.06
C ASN A 29 6.86 2.97 -20.70
N ILE A 30 6.35 4.10 -20.19
CA ILE A 30 4.96 4.24 -19.77
C ILE A 30 4.32 5.40 -20.51
N LYS A 31 3.19 5.17 -21.16
CA LYS A 31 2.39 6.19 -21.83
C LYS A 31 1.09 6.37 -21.06
N ILE A 32 0.90 7.55 -20.47
CA ILE A 32 -0.36 7.91 -19.81
C ILE A 32 -1.36 8.32 -20.89
N LEU A 33 -2.48 7.61 -21.02
CA LEU A 33 -3.49 7.89 -22.04
C LEU A 33 -4.59 8.82 -21.54
N PHE A 34 -4.95 8.74 -20.27
CA PHE A 34 -5.95 9.61 -19.68
C PHE A 34 -5.77 9.74 -18.17
N ILE A 35 -6.37 10.79 -17.62
CA ILE A 35 -6.51 11.04 -16.18
C ILE A 35 -7.97 11.35 -15.92
N GLU A 36 -8.67 10.42 -15.28
CA GLU A 36 -10.08 10.54 -14.92
C GLU A 36 -10.24 11.10 -13.50
N THR A 37 -11.17 12.01 -13.34
CA THR A 37 -11.62 12.62 -12.10
C THR A 37 -13.14 12.61 -12.08
N LYS A 38 -13.76 13.15 -11.03
CA LYS A 38 -15.24 13.28 -11.01
C LYS A 38 -15.81 14.18 -12.11
N LYS A 39 -14.98 15.03 -12.75
CA LYS A 39 -15.42 16.06 -13.71
C LYS A 39 -15.30 15.63 -15.17
N ASN A 40 -14.70 14.48 -15.45
CA ASN A 40 -14.41 14.04 -16.81
C ASN A 40 -14.56 12.51 -16.90
N ASP A 41 -15.10 12.04 -18.02
CA ASP A 41 -15.28 10.61 -18.30
C ASP A 41 -14.39 10.21 -19.48
N PHE A 42 -13.67 9.10 -19.32
CA PHE A 42 -12.84 8.50 -20.37
C PHE A 42 -13.22 7.03 -20.61
N SER A 43 -14.48 6.68 -20.33
CA SER A 43 -15.04 5.33 -20.56
C SER A 43 -14.75 4.79 -21.96
N ASN A 44 -14.84 5.64 -22.98
CA ASN A 44 -14.51 5.32 -24.37
C ASN A 44 -13.01 5.00 -24.62
N MET A 45 -12.11 5.31 -23.69
CA MET A 45 -10.67 5.04 -23.80
C MET A 45 -10.19 3.85 -22.96
N TYR A 46 -11.05 3.25 -22.12
CA TYR A 46 -10.65 2.15 -21.25
C TYR A 46 -10.09 0.94 -22.00
N HIS A 47 -10.61 0.64 -23.20
CA HIS A 47 -10.11 -0.46 -24.02
C HIS A 47 -8.69 -0.23 -24.59
N LYS A 48 -8.16 1.00 -24.49
CA LYS A 48 -6.84 1.39 -25.03
C LYS A 48 -5.70 1.25 -24.01
N VAL A 49 -6.00 1.00 -22.74
CA VAL A 49 -5.00 0.91 -21.66
C VAL A 49 -4.68 -0.55 -21.31
N ASP A 50 -3.45 -0.79 -20.90
CA ASP A 50 -3.01 -2.10 -20.35
C ASP A 50 -3.28 -2.17 -18.84
N TRP A 51 -3.19 -1.03 -18.17
CA TRP A 51 -3.35 -0.86 -16.72
C TRP A 51 -4.19 0.38 -16.40
N VAL A 52 -4.93 0.30 -15.30
CA VAL A 52 -5.46 1.47 -14.60
C VAL A 52 -4.79 1.61 -13.23
N TYR A 53 -4.45 2.84 -12.87
CA TYR A 53 -3.97 3.18 -11.54
C TYR A 53 -5.03 3.97 -10.79
N ILE A 54 -5.60 3.36 -9.74
CA ILE A 54 -6.65 3.95 -8.90
C ILE A 54 -6.00 4.62 -7.70
N VAL A 55 -6.22 5.93 -7.58
CA VAL A 55 -5.59 6.84 -6.61
C VAL A 55 -6.65 7.68 -5.88
N THR A 56 -7.86 7.13 -5.77
CA THR A 56 -9.02 7.78 -5.15
C THR A 56 -9.03 7.54 -3.64
N PRO A 57 -9.96 8.14 -2.88
CA PRO A 57 -10.11 7.81 -1.47
C PRO A 57 -10.56 6.34 -1.28
N PRO A 58 -10.16 5.66 -0.18
CA PRO A 58 -10.33 4.21 0.00
C PRO A 58 -11.76 3.69 -0.08
N ASN A 59 -12.76 4.52 0.27
CA ASN A 59 -14.17 4.15 0.17
C ASN A 59 -14.64 3.87 -1.27
N ASN A 60 -13.89 4.30 -2.28
CA ASN A 60 -14.22 4.03 -3.70
C ASN A 60 -13.47 2.84 -4.27
N HIS A 61 -12.45 2.32 -3.57
CA HIS A 61 -11.53 1.34 -4.13
C HIS A 61 -12.23 0.05 -4.54
N PHE A 62 -13.11 -0.50 -3.70
CA PHE A 62 -13.79 -1.76 -4.00
C PHE A 62 -14.55 -1.71 -5.33
N GLU A 63 -15.45 -0.73 -5.49
CA GLU A 63 -16.27 -0.60 -6.69
C GLU A 63 -15.45 -0.24 -7.93
N GLN A 64 -14.45 0.64 -7.80
CA GLN A 64 -13.60 1.01 -8.93
C GLN A 64 -12.73 -0.16 -9.39
N VAL A 65 -12.10 -0.89 -8.46
CA VAL A 65 -11.29 -2.07 -8.80
C VAL A 65 -12.18 -3.14 -9.44
N LYS A 66 -13.36 -3.42 -8.88
CA LYS A 66 -14.35 -4.34 -9.47
C LYS A 66 -14.71 -3.95 -10.90
N LYS A 67 -15.06 -2.68 -11.14
CA LYS A 67 -15.39 -2.13 -12.48
C LYS A 67 -14.28 -2.45 -13.48
N PHE A 68 -13.03 -2.10 -13.18
CA PHE A 68 -11.93 -2.27 -14.14
C PHE A 68 -11.50 -3.73 -14.30
N LEU A 69 -11.61 -4.56 -13.26
CA LEU A 69 -11.40 -6.00 -13.41
C LEU A 69 -12.48 -6.65 -14.28
N LEU A 70 -13.76 -6.24 -14.17
CA LEU A 70 -14.84 -6.71 -15.05
C LEU A 70 -14.60 -6.32 -16.52
N LEU A 71 -14.00 -5.15 -16.76
CA LEU A 71 -13.52 -4.71 -18.07
C LEU A 71 -12.24 -5.42 -18.53
N LYS A 72 -11.78 -6.45 -17.80
CA LYS A 72 -10.59 -7.25 -18.12
C LYS A 72 -9.33 -6.37 -18.23
N LEU A 73 -9.16 -5.39 -17.34
CA LEU A 73 -7.95 -4.58 -17.23
C LEU A 73 -7.10 -5.00 -16.03
N ASN A 74 -5.78 -4.77 -16.13
CA ASN A 74 -4.93 -4.87 -14.95
C ASN A 74 -5.14 -3.63 -14.08
N VAL A 75 -5.11 -3.80 -12.77
CA VAL A 75 -5.40 -2.75 -11.80
C VAL A 75 -4.24 -2.62 -10.82
N LEU A 76 -3.68 -1.42 -10.73
CA LEU A 76 -2.88 -0.97 -9.61
C LEU A 76 -3.79 -0.07 -8.76
N CYS A 77 -3.87 -0.30 -7.46
CA CYS A 77 -4.74 0.49 -6.58
C CYS A 77 -3.95 1.00 -5.38
N GLU A 78 -4.26 2.21 -4.94
CA GLU A 78 -3.74 2.75 -3.69
C GLU A 78 -4.20 1.93 -2.49
N LYS A 79 -3.40 2.01 -1.43
CA LYS A 79 -3.72 1.36 -0.16
C LYS A 79 -4.61 2.25 0.71
N PRO A 80 -5.46 1.67 1.58
CA PRO A 80 -5.85 0.27 1.63
C PRO A 80 -6.85 -0.09 0.52
N LEU A 81 -6.80 -1.31 -0.02
CA LEU A 81 -7.80 -1.80 -0.98
C LEU A 81 -9.19 -1.91 -0.34
N SER A 82 -9.24 -2.62 0.79
CA SER A 82 -10.39 -2.80 1.67
C SER A 82 -9.89 -3.41 2.97
N PHE A 83 -10.65 -3.22 4.05
CA PHE A 83 -10.43 -3.93 5.31
C PHE A 83 -11.31 -5.18 5.45
N LYS A 84 -12.36 -5.34 4.62
CA LYS A 84 -13.27 -6.48 4.70
C LYS A 84 -12.69 -7.67 3.94
N LYS A 85 -12.46 -8.78 4.66
CA LYS A 85 -11.93 -10.02 4.06
C LYS A 85 -12.74 -10.49 2.85
N GLN A 86 -14.07 -10.43 2.91
CA GLN A 86 -14.96 -10.87 1.83
C GLN A 86 -14.76 -10.06 0.55
N GLU A 87 -14.63 -8.73 0.66
CA GLU A 87 -14.35 -7.83 -0.47
C GLU A 87 -12.98 -8.15 -1.10
N LEU A 88 -11.96 -8.40 -0.27
CA LEU A 88 -10.64 -8.79 -0.74
C LEU A 88 -10.67 -10.13 -1.50
N VAL A 89 -11.33 -11.15 -0.94
CA VAL A 89 -11.49 -12.46 -1.60
C VAL A 89 -12.16 -12.27 -2.96
N TYR A 90 -13.30 -11.57 -2.99
CA TYR A 90 -14.05 -11.32 -4.21
C TYR A 90 -13.19 -10.66 -5.31
N LEU A 91 -12.47 -9.58 -5.00
CA LEU A 91 -11.66 -8.86 -5.99
C LEU A 91 -10.49 -9.69 -6.51
N TYR A 92 -9.80 -10.44 -5.63
CA TYR A 92 -8.68 -11.29 -6.06
C TYR A 92 -9.14 -12.51 -6.87
N ASP A 93 -10.30 -13.08 -6.55
CA ASP A 93 -10.90 -14.18 -7.33
C ASP A 93 -11.39 -13.68 -8.69
N LEU A 94 -11.98 -12.48 -8.74
CA LEU A 94 -12.36 -11.82 -9.99
C LEU A 94 -11.14 -11.56 -10.88
N ALA A 95 -10.05 -11.04 -10.31
CA ALA A 95 -8.79 -10.84 -11.04
C ALA A 95 -8.25 -12.16 -11.60
N LYS A 96 -8.25 -13.24 -10.80
CA LYS A 96 -7.84 -14.57 -11.24
C LYS A 96 -8.72 -15.10 -12.37
N LYS A 97 -10.05 -15.04 -12.22
CA LYS A 97 -11.03 -15.47 -13.23
C LYS A 97 -10.83 -14.77 -14.57
N ASN A 98 -10.57 -13.45 -14.54
CA ASN A 98 -10.39 -12.65 -15.74
C ASN A 98 -8.95 -12.68 -16.30
N LYS A 99 -8.04 -13.45 -15.68
CA LYS A 99 -6.61 -13.51 -16.02
C LYS A 99 -5.96 -12.11 -16.02
N LYS A 100 -6.29 -11.31 -15.00
CA LYS A 100 -5.76 -9.96 -14.80
C LYS A 100 -5.02 -9.83 -13.48
N LYS A 101 -4.16 -8.82 -13.41
CA LYS A 101 -3.38 -8.49 -12.21
C LYS A 101 -4.10 -7.44 -11.39
N LEU A 102 -4.23 -7.69 -10.09
CA LEU A 102 -4.63 -6.71 -9.07
C LEU A 102 -3.49 -6.47 -8.07
N PHE A 103 -2.84 -5.31 -8.13
CA PHE A 103 -1.69 -4.96 -7.30
C PHE A 103 -2.00 -3.76 -6.40
N ILE A 104 -1.55 -3.78 -5.15
CA ILE A 104 -1.76 -2.69 -4.19
C ILE A 104 -0.47 -1.91 -3.96
N ASN A 105 -0.55 -0.59 -3.87
CA ASN A 105 0.62 0.25 -3.71
C ASN A 105 1.32 0.06 -2.34
N HIS A 106 2.32 -0.82 -2.30
CA HIS A 106 3.20 -1.04 -1.16
C HIS A 106 4.61 -0.48 -1.42
N ILE A 107 4.73 0.76 -1.89
CA ILE A 107 6.03 1.37 -2.26
C ILE A 107 7.08 1.31 -1.14
N GLU A 108 6.70 1.40 0.14
CA GLU A 108 7.68 1.29 1.23
C GLU A 108 8.33 -0.10 1.30
N PHE A 109 7.60 -1.15 0.92
CA PHE A 109 8.16 -2.51 0.84
C PHE A 109 9.18 -2.62 -0.30
N PHE A 110 8.91 -1.96 -1.43
CA PHE A 110 9.89 -1.84 -2.51
C PHE A 110 11.16 -1.12 -2.05
N LYS A 111 11.04 0.03 -1.37
CA LYS A 111 12.20 0.78 -0.85
C LYS A 111 13.07 -0.06 0.07
N ILE A 112 12.45 -0.83 0.97
CA ILE A 112 13.19 -1.71 1.90
C ILE A 112 13.96 -2.80 1.16
N ASN A 113 13.34 -3.40 0.13
CA ASN A 113 14.01 -4.40 -0.68
C ASN A 113 15.19 -3.81 -1.47
N GLU A 114 15.03 -2.63 -2.06
CA GLU A 114 16.11 -1.91 -2.75
C GLU A 114 17.28 -1.57 -1.81
N LYS A 115 16.97 -1.21 -0.55
CA LYS A 115 17.96 -0.99 0.50
C LYS A 115 18.58 -2.29 1.06
N LYS A 116 18.14 -3.46 0.59
CA LYS A 116 18.56 -4.78 1.07
C LYS A 116 18.50 -4.91 2.60
N PHE A 117 17.49 -4.30 3.22
CA PHE A 117 17.37 -4.27 4.66
C PHE A 117 17.19 -5.68 5.24
N LEU A 118 17.94 -5.98 6.30
CA LEU A 118 17.91 -7.27 6.98
C LEU A 118 17.07 -7.17 8.26
N TYR A 119 15.93 -7.85 8.25
CA TYR A 119 15.05 -7.95 9.41
C TYR A 119 15.69 -8.80 10.52
N LYS A 120 15.63 -8.31 11.76
CA LYS A 120 16.13 -8.99 12.96
C LYS A 120 15.00 -9.69 13.72
N LYS A 121 15.35 -10.52 14.71
CA LYS A 121 14.36 -11.07 15.67
C LYS A 121 13.60 -9.97 16.40
N ASN A 122 14.29 -8.85 16.65
CA ASN A 122 13.73 -7.67 17.30
C ASN A 122 13.87 -6.47 16.36
N ASN A 123 12.76 -6.02 15.75
CA ASN A 123 12.75 -4.77 14.99
C ASN A 123 11.80 -3.75 15.63
N ILE A 124 12.14 -2.48 15.47
CA ILE A 124 11.32 -1.35 15.90
C ILE A 124 11.08 -0.47 14.67
N ILE A 125 9.82 -0.27 14.33
CA ILE A 125 9.41 0.76 13.36
C ILE A 125 9.01 2.00 14.16
N GLU A 126 9.53 3.16 13.74
CA GLU A 126 9.11 4.45 14.26
C GLU A 126 8.46 5.25 13.12
N ASN A 127 7.17 5.56 13.26
CA ASN A 127 6.36 6.18 12.21
C ASN A 127 5.56 7.35 12.78
N TYR A 128 6.11 8.57 12.69
CA TYR A 128 5.50 9.79 13.25
C TYR A 128 5.18 10.80 12.15
N PHE A 129 4.02 11.44 12.22
CA PHE A 129 3.53 12.37 11.18
C PHE A 129 3.17 13.75 11.78
N PRO A 130 3.30 14.85 11.03
CA PRO A 130 2.82 16.18 11.44
C PRO A 130 1.29 16.34 11.33
N LEU A 131 0.52 15.40 11.86
CA LEU A 131 -0.95 15.42 11.85
C LEU A 131 -1.50 14.90 13.18
N ASN A 132 -2.63 15.45 13.62
CA ASN A 132 -3.47 14.82 14.63
C ASN A 132 -4.35 13.78 13.92
N LEU A 133 -4.49 12.60 14.50
CA LEU A 133 -5.20 11.46 13.91
C LEU A 133 -5.98 10.73 15.01
N ASP A 134 -7.09 10.12 14.64
CA ASP A 134 -7.65 9.03 15.45
C ASP A 134 -6.95 7.68 15.16
N TYR A 135 -7.31 6.63 15.90
CA TYR A 135 -6.74 5.30 15.69
C TYR A 135 -7.02 4.68 14.31
N SER A 136 -8.20 4.91 13.74
CA SER A 136 -8.59 4.41 12.42
C SER A 136 -7.81 5.12 11.31
N GLU A 137 -7.66 6.43 11.42
CA GLU A 137 -6.84 7.24 10.53
C GLU A 137 -5.36 6.89 10.67
N SER A 138 -4.86 6.73 11.90
CA SER A 138 -3.50 6.28 12.17
C SER A 138 -3.24 4.92 11.53
N PHE A 139 -4.20 3.99 11.62
CA PHE A 139 -4.09 2.70 10.97
C PHE A 139 -4.01 2.82 9.45
N SER A 140 -5.02 3.43 8.83
CA SER A 140 -5.15 3.50 7.37
C SER A 140 -4.04 4.32 6.71
N ARG A 141 -3.59 5.39 7.35
CA ARG A 141 -2.60 6.32 6.80
C ARG A 141 -1.17 5.91 7.12
N LEU A 142 -0.90 5.45 8.35
CA LEU A 142 0.45 5.18 8.85
C LEU A 142 0.70 3.67 8.98
N LEU A 143 -0.01 3.02 9.90
CA LEU A 143 0.31 1.65 10.32
C LEU A 143 0.13 0.61 9.21
N TYR A 144 -0.75 0.87 8.23
CA TYR A 144 -0.91 -0.03 7.08
C TYR A 144 0.44 -0.33 6.42
N HIS A 145 1.30 0.69 6.30
CA HIS A 145 2.65 0.53 5.77
C HIS A 145 3.50 -0.38 6.65
N ASP A 146 3.49 -0.08 7.95
CA ASP A 146 4.31 -0.78 8.94
C ASP A 146 3.93 -2.25 9.03
N PHE A 147 2.63 -2.57 8.95
CA PHE A 147 2.16 -3.95 8.99
C PHE A 147 2.57 -4.74 7.76
N TYR A 148 2.45 -4.22 6.54
CA TYR A 148 2.92 -4.98 5.37
C TYR A 148 4.45 -5.13 5.37
N LEU A 149 5.21 -4.18 5.94
CA LEU A 149 6.66 -4.28 6.10
C LEU A 149 7.03 -5.42 7.03
N LEU A 150 6.28 -5.61 8.11
CA LEU A 150 6.52 -6.70 9.07
C LEU A 150 5.90 -8.04 8.67
N TYR A 151 5.26 -8.14 7.49
CA TYR A 151 4.58 -9.36 7.02
C TYR A 151 5.47 -10.60 7.15
N ASN A 152 6.69 -10.58 6.62
CA ASN A 152 7.57 -11.75 6.66
C ASN A 152 8.03 -12.12 8.07
N CYS A 153 8.05 -11.17 9.01
CA CYS A 153 8.42 -11.41 10.41
C CYS A 153 7.28 -12.05 11.21
N ILE A 154 6.02 -11.78 10.85
CA ILE A 154 4.85 -12.06 11.72
C ILE A 154 3.88 -13.08 11.09
N LYS A 155 3.87 -13.26 9.77
CA LYS A 155 2.85 -14.04 9.00
C LYS A 155 2.57 -15.46 9.49
N ASN A 156 3.58 -16.17 10.01
CA ASN A 156 3.51 -17.60 10.33
C ASN A 156 3.34 -17.85 11.84
N GLN A 157 3.02 -16.83 12.62
CA GLN A 157 3.08 -16.90 14.08
C GLN A 157 1.73 -16.57 14.70
N SER A 158 1.35 -17.32 15.73
CA SER A 158 0.35 -16.88 16.69
C SER A 158 0.96 -15.72 17.49
N PHE A 159 0.81 -14.52 16.96
CA PHE A 159 1.31 -13.31 17.63
C PHE A 159 0.30 -12.82 18.66
N ASN A 160 0.83 -12.46 19.84
CA ASN A 160 0.13 -11.61 20.78
C ASN A 160 0.37 -10.15 20.35
N LEU A 161 -0.71 -9.43 20.02
CA LEU A 161 -0.67 -8.00 19.72
C LEU A 161 -1.10 -7.24 20.97
N ARG A 162 -0.21 -6.40 21.49
CA ARG A 162 -0.48 -5.50 22.60
C ARG A 162 -0.42 -4.06 22.12
N LEU A 163 -1.35 -3.25 22.61
CA LEU A 163 -1.32 -1.79 22.46
C LEU A 163 -0.90 -1.21 23.81
N ILE A 164 0.14 -0.39 23.80
CA ILE A 164 0.71 0.25 24.99
C ILE A 164 0.58 1.76 24.79
N ASP A 165 -0.36 2.37 25.50
CA ASP A 165 -0.58 3.81 25.45
C ASP A 165 0.42 4.57 26.31
N GLN A 166 0.93 5.67 25.76
CA GLN A 166 1.94 6.52 26.38
C GLN A 166 1.61 8.00 26.14
N LYS A 167 0.59 8.52 26.83
CA LYS A 167 0.11 9.92 26.78
C LYS A 167 -0.07 10.47 25.35
N ASP A 168 1.01 10.87 24.69
CA ASP A 168 1.02 11.38 23.31
C ASP A 168 1.34 10.31 22.24
N ASN A 169 1.91 9.17 22.62
CA ASN A 169 2.36 8.12 21.72
C ASN A 169 1.67 6.80 22.06
N TYR A 170 1.73 5.84 21.15
CA TYR A 170 1.41 4.46 21.47
C TYR A 170 2.36 3.51 20.76
N GLU A 171 2.56 2.36 21.37
CA GLU A 171 3.35 1.27 20.84
C GLU A 171 2.46 0.06 20.57
N LEU A 172 2.64 -0.54 19.40
CA LEU A 172 2.12 -1.86 19.08
C LEU A 172 3.24 -2.87 19.18
N GLU A 173 3.09 -3.84 20.10
CA GLU A 173 4.04 -4.93 20.28
C GLU A 173 3.44 -6.24 19.74
N PHE A 174 4.15 -6.86 18.81
CA PHE A 174 3.89 -8.20 18.30
C PHE A 174 4.91 -9.16 18.90
N LYS A 175 4.47 -10.04 19.80
CA LYS A 175 5.34 -11.03 20.44
C LYS A 175 4.96 -12.46 20.07
N HIS A 176 5.97 -13.26 19.73
CA HIS A 176 5.86 -14.70 19.55
C HIS A 176 7.17 -15.39 19.95
N LYS A 177 7.14 -16.19 21.02
CA LYS A 177 8.34 -16.77 21.64
C LYS A 177 9.39 -15.68 21.90
N SER A 178 10.60 -15.81 21.33
CA SER A 178 11.70 -14.85 21.43
C SER A 178 11.66 -13.74 20.36
N LEU A 179 10.70 -13.77 19.43
CA LEU A 179 10.56 -12.76 18.38
C LEU A 179 9.67 -11.62 18.89
N VAL A 180 10.15 -10.39 18.77
CA VAL A 180 9.42 -9.18 19.17
C VAL A 180 9.47 -8.15 18.04
N GLN A 181 8.34 -7.68 17.55
CA GLN A 181 8.29 -6.56 16.59
C GLN A 181 7.50 -5.43 17.20
N LYS A 182 8.02 -4.20 17.10
CA LYS A 182 7.37 -3.02 17.68
C LYS A 182 7.10 -2.00 16.59
N ILE A 183 5.96 -1.32 16.69
CA ILE A 183 5.66 -0.11 15.92
C ILE A 183 5.35 0.99 16.93
N LYS A 184 6.09 2.08 16.86
CA LYS A 184 5.88 3.28 17.68
C LYS A 184 5.33 4.39 16.80
N THR A 185 4.22 4.99 17.23
CA THR A 185 3.59 6.10 16.52
C THR A 185 2.89 7.03 17.51
N SER A 186 2.16 8.02 17.00
CA SER A 186 1.47 9.04 17.79
C SER A 186 0.14 9.40 17.14
N LEU A 187 -0.86 9.67 17.97
CA LEU A 187 -2.12 10.28 17.56
C LEU A 187 -2.01 11.80 17.45
N TYR A 188 -0.93 12.39 17.97
CA TYR A 188 -0.71 13.83 18.00
C TYR A 188 0.39 14.25 17.04
N LYS A 189 0.24 15.45 16.47
CA LYS A 189 1.19 16.01 15.51
C LYS A 189 2.61 16.05 16.06
N LYS A 190 3.58 15.58 15.27
CA LYS A 190 5.02 15.75 15.55
C LYS A 190 5.63 16.80 14.63
N LYS A 191 6.72 17.45 15.07
CA LYS A 191 7.38 18.54 14.32
C LYS A 191 7.90 18.11 12.94
N LYS A 192 8.35 16.86 12.81
CA LYS A 192 8.94 16.31 11.58
C LYS A 192 8.35 14.95 11.27
N ARG A 193 8.29 14.64 9.97
CA ARG A 193 7.96 13.30 9.48
C ARG A 193 9.11 12.35 9.80
N ILE A 194 8.81 11.25 10.48
CA ILE A 194 9.75 10.16 10.75
C ILE A 194 9.10 8.87 10.24
N HIS A 195 9.87 8.08 9.50
CA HIS A 195 9.51 6.71 9.14
C HIS A 195 10.82 5.94 8.99
N LYS A 196 11.13 5.06 9.94
CA LYS A 196 12.34 4.24 9.92
C LYS A 196 12.08 2.89 10.56
N ILE A 197 12.89 1.90 10.16
CA ILE A 197 12.93 0.58 10.79
C ILE A 197 14.33 0.34 11.34
N ASN A 198 14.44 0.14 12.65
CA ASN A 198 15.70 0.19 13.38
C ASN A 198 16.44 1.51 13.08
N ASN A 199 17.58 1.42 12.39
CA ASN A 199 18.38 2.58 11.98
C ASN A 199 18.16 2.99 10.52
N GLU A 200 17.35 2.24 9.76
CA GLU A 200 17.14 2.46 8.33
C GLU A 200 16.01 3.46 8.06
N ASN A 201 16.33 4.61 7.46
CA ASN A 201 15.37 5.68 7.19
C ASN A 201 14.62 5.46 5.86
N LEU A 202 13.29 5.51 5.93
CA LEU A 202 12.36 5.39 4.79
C LEU A 202 11.84 6.74 4.28
N VAL A 203 12.08 7.82 5.02
CA VAL A 203 11.91 9.19 4.55
C VAL A 203 13.17 9.59 3.78
N THR A 204 13.20 9.30 2.49
CA THR A 204 14.37 9.50 1.63
C THR A 204 14.15 10.56 0.57
N ASN A 205 15.22 11.24 0.16
CA ASN A 205 15.21 12.16 -0.98
C ASN A 205 15.18 11.44 -2.34
N LYS A 206 15.65 10.17 -2.40
CA LYS A 206 15.53 9.34 -3.60
C LYS A 206 14.05 9.12 -3.90
N ASP A 207 13.63 9.45 -5.13
CA ASP A 207 12.28 9.18 -5.62
C ASP A 207 12.20 7.78 -6.22
N TYR A 208 11.55 6.86 -5.50
CA TYR A 208 11.37 5.47 -5.93
C TYR A 208 10.14 5.26 -6.84
N ILE A 209 9.31 6.29 -7.09
CA ILE A 209 8.04 6.13 -7.82
C ILE A 209 8.30 5.54 -9.21
N ASN A 210 9.30 6.04 -9.92
CA ASN A 210 9.56 5.61 -11.28
C ASN A 210 9.99 4.13 -11.36
N GLU A 211 10.99 3.76 -10.56
CA GLU A 211 11.52 2.40 -10.45
C GLU A 211 10.44 1.42 -10.00
N TYR A 212 9.66 1.82 -8.98
CA TYR A 212 8.59 1.01 -8.43
C TYR A 212 7.49 0.69 -9.44
N PHE A 213 6.93 1.71 -10.11
CA PHE A 213 5.86 1.51 -11.10
C PHE A 213 6.35 0.68 -12.29
N TYR A 214 7.56 0.96 -12.77
CA TYR A 214 8.16 0.16 -13.83
C TYR A 214 8.32 -1.31 -13.42
N SER A 215 8.75 -1.58 -12.17
CA SER A 215 8.90 -2.95 -11.65
C SER A 215 7.56 -3.72 -11.56
N ILE A 216 6.45 -3.03 -11.27
CA ILE A 216 5.10 -3.63 -11.25
C ILE A 216 4.69 -4.04 -12.66
N PHE A 217 4.79 -3.12 -13.61
CA PHE A 217 4.27 -3.34 -14.96
C PHE A 217 5.11 -4.32 -15.77
N THR A 218 6.39 -4.48 -15.43
CA THR A 218 7.30 -5.46 -16.04
C THR A 218 7.37 -6.78 -15.26
N SER A 219 6.52 -6.99 -14.25
CA SER A 219 6.42 -8.24 -13.45
C SER A 219 7.66 -8.60 -12.62
N HIS A 220 8.50 -7.62 -12.28
CA HIS A 220 9.63 -7.83 -11.36
C HIS A 220 9.19 -7.86 -9.89
N GLN A 221 8.01 -7.32 -9.57
CA GLN A 221 7.41 -7.45 -8.23
C GLN A 221 6.63 -8.75 -8.08
N SER A 222 6.80 -9.41 -6.93
CA SER A 222 6.02 -10.60 -6.62
C SER A 222 4.55 -10.24 -6.38
N TYR A 223 3.68 -10.70 -7.28
CA TYR A 223 2.23 -10.56 -7.13
C TYR A 223 1.72 -11.29 -5.87
N LEU A 224 2.29 -12.46 -5.61
CA LEU A 224 1.89 -13.32 -4.52
C LEU A 224 2.21 -12.70 -3.16
N ILE A 225 3.39 -12.06 -3.00
CA ILE A 225 3.73 -11.39 -1.74
C ILE A 225 2.82 -10.18 -1.50
N ASN A 226 2.52 -9.39 -2.53
CA ASN A 226 1.63 -8.24 -2.44
C ASN A 226 0.22 -8.66 -2.00
N LYS A 227 -0.36 -9.68 -2.64
CA LYS A 227 -1.65 -10.27 -2.23
C LYS A 227 -1.61 -10.72 -0.76
N LYS A 228 -0.58 -11.49 -0.38
CA LYS A 228 -0.46 -12.00 1.00
C LYS A 228 -0.36 -10.87 2.04
N GLN A 229 0.37 -9.80 1.73
CA GLN A 229 0.44 -8.61 2.58
C GLN A 229 -0.92 -7.95 2.75
N VAL A 230 -1.71 -7.78 1.68
CA VAL A 230 -3.05 -7.16 1.76
C VAL A 230 -3.97 -7.91 2.72
N PHE A 231 -4.05 -9.25 2.58
CA PHE A 231 -4.85 -10.09 3.49
C PHE A 231 -4.33 -10.06 4.93
N PHE A 232 -3.00 -10.03 5.10
CA PHE A 232 -2.38 -9.96 6.42
C PHE A 232 -2.74 -8.66 7.15
N VAL A 233 -2.65 -7.52 6.47
CA VAL A 233 -2.98 -6.22 7.07
C VAL A 233 -4.47 -6.14 7.42
N SER A 234 -5.37 -6.66 6.56
CA SER A 234 -6.80 -6.78 6.88
C SER A 234 -7.06 -7.62 8.13
N LYS A 235 -6.38 -8.76 8.29
CA LYS A 235 -6.49 -9.58 9.51
C LYS A 235 -5.99 -8.86 10.77
N ILE A 236 -4.94 -8.05 10.65
CA ILE A 236 -4.43 -7.23 11.77
C ILE A 236 -5.40 -6.12 12.11
N TYR A 237 -6.03 -5.49 11.12
CA TYR A 237 -7.01 -4.44 11.34
C TYR A 237 -8.13 -4.89 12.29
N ASP A 238 -8.71 -6.06 12.04
CA ASP A 238 -9.76 -6.61 12.92
C ASP A 238 -9.28 -6.79 14.36
N LYS A 239 -8.05 -7.32 14.55
CA LYS A 239 -7.45 -7.47 15.88
C LYS A 239 -7.21 -6.13 16.56
N PHE A 240 -6.65 -5.17 15.83
CA PHE A 240 -6.33 -3.83 16.34
C PHE A 240 -7.60 -3.09 16.77
N MET A 241 -8.65 -3.11 15.94
CA MET A 241 -9.92 -2.47 16.26
C MET A 241 -10.61 -3.13 17.47
N ASN A 242 -10.44 -4.42 17.68
CA ASN A 242 -10.94 -5.11 18.88
C ASN A 242 -10.17 -4.74 20.15
N ILE A 243 -8.85 -4.54 20.06
CA ILE A 243 -8.04 -4.10 21.21
C ILE A 243 -8.45 -2.69 21.64
N LYS A 244 -8.68 -1.77 20.69
CA LYS A 244 -9.09 -0.38 20.97
C LYS A 244 -10.49 -0.25 21.60
N LYS A 245 -11.35 -1.27 21.46
CA LYS A 245 -12.70 -1.27 22.04
C LYS A 245 -12.73 -1.72 23.51
N LYS A 246 -11.64 -2.36 23.98
CA LYS A 246 -11.46 -2.78 25.38
C LYS A 246 -10.73 -1.68 26.14
#